data_AF-A0A7W7PB88-F1
#
_entry.id   AF-A0A7W7PB88-F1
#
_cell.length_a   1.000
_cell.length_b   1.000
_cell.length_c   1.000
_cell.angle_alpha   90.00
_cell.angle_beta   90.00
_cell.angle_gamma   90.00
#
_symmetry.space_group_name_H-M   'P 1'
#
loop_
_entity.id
_entity.type
_entity.pdbx_description
1 polymer ?
#
loop_
_entity_poly.entity_id
_entity_poly.type
_entity_poly.pdbx_seq_one_letter_code
_entity_poly.pdbx_strand_id
1 'polypeptide(L)'
;MANTLEFLRGVDRLHAFYTENVRMLAHAYDLTDEEASHVLANTGFNNVSVAILRPPRVDVLGGLGARPEDEDHTHPVVAPDADDDGPASA
;
A
#
# COMPACT_ATOMS: atom_id res chain seq x y z
N MET A 1 3.88 -17.59 11.10
CA MET A 1 4.10 -17.75 9.64
C MET A 1 2.89 -17.34 8.81
N ALA A 2 1.64 -17.51 9.27
CA ALA A 2 0.44 -17.02 8.55
C ALA A 2 0.44 -15.50 8.31
N ASN A 3 0.71 -14.70 9.34
CA ASN A 3 0.77 -13.23 9.27
C ASN A 3 1.80 -12.72 8.23
N THR A 4 2.96 -13.39 8.10
CA THR A 4 3.97 -13.04 7.07
C THR A 4 3.45 -13.25 5.65
N LEU A 5 2.69 -14.32 5.40
CA LEU A 5 2.11 -14.58 4.08
C LEU A 5 0.99 -13.60 3.75
N GLU A 6 0.18 -13.22 4.74
CA GLU A 6 -0.87 -12.19 4.59
C GLU A 6 -0.25 -10.81 4.30
N PHE A 7 0.82 -10.45 5.01
CA PHE A 7 1.57 -9.24 4.73
C PHE A 7 2.08 -9.20 3.28
N LEU A 8 2.71 -10.27 2.80
CA LEU A 8 3.21 -10.33 1.41
C LEU A 8 2.08 -10.24 0.38
N ARG A 9 0.92 -10.83 0.64
CA ARG A 9 -0.28 -10.69 -0.21
C ARG A 9 -0.80 -9.25 -0.21
N GLY A 10 -0.79 -8.59 0.94
CA GLY A 10 -1.14 -7.16 1.06
C GLY A 10 -0.19 -6.27 0.26
N VAL A 11 1.12 -6.52 0.33
CA VAL A 11 2.13 -5.82 -0.46
C VAL A 11 1.92 -6.04 -1.95
N ASP A 12 1.66 -7.26 -2.41
CA ASP A 12 1.41 -7.55 -3.84
C ASP A 12 0.15 -6.84 -4.35
N ARG A 13 -0.93 -6.83 -3.56
CA ARG A 13 -2.17 -6.10 -3.90
C ARG A 13 -1.93 -4.59 -3.96
N LEU A 14 -1.23 -4.02 -2.98
CA LEU A 14 -0.86 -2.61 -2.99
C LEU A 14 0.02 -2.30 -4.19
N HIS A 15 0.91 -3.24 -4.55
CA HIS A 15 1.78 -3.10 -5.70
C HIS A 15 1.02 -2.99 -7.01
N ALA A 16 0.07 -3.89 -7.21
CA ALA A 16 -0.77 -3.90 -8.39
C ALA A 16 -1.65 -2.63 -8.48
N PHE A 17 -2.21 -2.19 -7.34
CA PHE A 17 -3.03 -0.98 -7.28
C PHE A 17 -2.24 0.28 -7.62
N TYR A 18 -1.08 0.50 -6.99
CA TYR A 18 -0.30 1.71 -7.28
C TYR A 18 0.20 1.69 -8.74
N THR A 19 0.56 0.53 -9.29
CA THR A 19 1.03 0.42 -10.68
C THR A 19 -0.04 0.92 -11.66
N GLU A 20 -1.30 0.59 -11.40
CA GLU A 20 -2.41 1.02 -12.24
C GLU A 20 -2.70 2.52 -12.10
N ASN A 21 -2.55 3.08 -10.90
CA ASN A 21 -2.58 4.54 -10.72
C ASN A 21 -1.47 5.25 -11.51
N VAL A 22 -0.27 4.66 -11.56
CA VAL A 22 0.84 5.20 -12.35
C VAL A 22 0.55 5.10 -13.85
N ARG A 23 -0.09 4.01 -14.32
CA ARG A 23 -0.56 3.91 -15.72
C ARG A 23 -1.58 4.99 -16.06
N MET A 24 -2.61 5.16 -15.22
CA MET A 24 -3.59 6.24 -15.40
C MET A 24 -2.93 7.62 -15.41
N LEU A 25 -1.94 7.84 -14.55
CA LEU A 25 -1.16 9.08 -14.51
C LEU A 25 -0.37 9.28 -15.80
N ALA A 26 0.34 8.25 -16.28
CA ALA A 26 1.08 8.31 -17.54
C ALA A 26 0.18 8.74 -18.71
N HIS A 27 -1.00 8.12 -18.84
CA HIS A 27 -1.97 8.48 -19.87
C HIS A 27 -2.53 9.90 -19.71
N ALA A 28 -2.69 10.39 -18.48
CA ALA A 28 -3.10 11.78 -18.23
C ALA A 28 -2.05 12.81 -18.67
N TYR A 29 -0.78 12.39 -18.81
CA TYR A 29 0.32 13.19 -19.37
C TYR A 29 0.66 12.82 -20.81
N ASP A 30 -0.24 12.14 -21.52
CA ASP A 30 -0.05 11.70 -22.91
C ASP A 30 1.19 10.80 -23.13
N LEU A 31 1.60 10.06 -22.09
CA LEU A 31 2.69 9.08 -22.19
C LEU A 31 2.12 7.69 -22.49
N THR A 32 2.82 6.97 -23.37
CA THR A 32 2.64 5.52 -23.54
C THR A 32 3.21 4.75 -22.36
N ASP A 33 2.76 3.51 -22.16
CA ASP A 33 3.28 2.63 -21.10
C ASP A 33 4.79 2.41 -21.26
N GLU A 34 5.28 2.34 -22.49
CA GLU A 34 6.70 2.22 -22.83
C GLU A 34 7.51 3.47 -22.46
N GLU A 35 7.01 4.66 -22.79
CA GLU A 35 7.67 5.92 -22.43
C GLU A 35 7.69 6.12 -20.91
N ALA A 36 6.56 5.85 -20.25
CA ALA A 36 6.47 5.89 -18.79
C ALA A 36 7.44 4.88 -18.15
N SER A 37 7.53 3.66 -18.68
CA SER A 37 8.49 2.66 -18.23
C SER A 37 9.93 3.18 -18.29
N HIS A 38 10.32 3.81 -19.40
CA HIS A 38 11.65 4.41 -19.55
C HIS A 38 11.91 5.53 -18.54
N VAL A 39 10.97 6.46 -18.34
CA VAL A 39 11.10 7.54 -17.36
C VAL A 39 11.23 6.97 -15.95
N LEU A 40 10.39 6.00 -15.59
CA LEU A 40 10.40 5.36 -14.27
C LEU A 40 11.72 4.62 -14.02
N ALA A 41 12.25 3.90 -15.00
CA ALA A 41 13.53 3.20 -14.90
C ALA A 41 14.69 4.16 -14.66
N ASN A 42 14.73 5.28 -15.40
CA ASN A 42 15.79 6.29 -15.28
C ASN A 42 15.75 7.05 -13.94
N THR A 43 14.61 7.03 -13.24
CA THR A 43 14.42 7.74 -11.97
C THR A 43 14.50 6.81 -10.75
N GLY A 44 14.73 5.50 -10.96
CA GLY A 44 14.91 4.52 -9.89
C GLY A 44 13.65 3.76 -9.47
N PHE A 45 12.52 3.95 -10.16
CA PHE A 45 11.25 3.24 -9.92
C PHE A 45 11.21 1.87 -10.63
N ASN A 46 12.26 1.06 -10.47
CA ASN A 46 12.48 -0.17 -11.25
C ASN A 46 11.36 -1.21 -11.14
N ASN A 47 10.74 -1.34 -9.96
CA ASN A 47 9.63 -2.28 -9.76
C ASN A 47 8.41 -1.88 -10.58
N VAL A 48 8.16 -0.57 -10.68
CA VAL A 48 7.03 0.01 -11.42
C VAL A 48 7.29 0.00 -12.92
N SER A 49 8.50 0.34 -13.34
CA SER A 49 8.87 0.44 -14.76
C SER A 49 8.70 -0.89 -15.50
N VAL A 50 8.96 -2.02 -14.83
CA VAL A 50 8.71 -3.35 -15.41
C VAL A 50 7.24 -3.74 -15.30
N ALA A 51 6.58 -3.37 -14.20
CA ALA A 51 5.20 -3.76 -13.94
C ALA A 51 4.18 -3.04 -14.86
N ILE A 52 4.44 -1.79 -15.23
CA ILE A 52 3.56 -0.99 -16.12
C ILE A 52 3.49 -1.55 -17.55
N LEU A 53 4.43 -2.41 -17.95
CA LEU A 53 4.39 -3.08 -19.27
C LEU A 53 3.53 -4.35 -19.27
N ARG A 54 3.03 -4.77 -18.11
CA ARG A 54 2.20 -5.97 -17.98
C ARG A 54 0.73 -5.58 -17.99
N PRO A 55 -0.17 -6.45 -18.51
CA PRO A 55 -1.60 -6.17 -18.50
C PRO A 55 -2.10 -5.83 -17.08
N PRO A 56 -3.11 -4.95 -16.95
CA PRO A 56 -3.70 -4.58 -15.67
C PRO A 56 -4.06 -5.82 -14.86
N ARG A 57 -3.57 -5.87 -13.61
CA ARG A 57 -3.82 -6.98 -12.68
C ARG A 57 -4.97 -6.71 -11.72
N VAL A 58 -5.45 -5.48 -11.70
CA VAL A 58 -6.53 -5.02 -10.82
C VAL A 58 -7.67 -4.53 -11.69
N ASP A 59 -8.87 -5.02 -11.41
CA ASP A 59 -10.08 -4.38 -11.92
C ASP A 59 -10.29 -3.08 -11.15
N VAL A 60 -9.83 -1.96 -11.71
CA VAL A 60 -9.92 -0.62 -11.07
C VAL A 60 -11.38 -0.25 -10.78
N LEU A 61 -12.32 -0.80 -11.54
CA LEU A 61 -13.75 -0.55 -11.40
C LEU A 61 -14.41 -1.36 -10.26
N GLY A 62 -13.75 -2.40 -9.73
CA GLY A 62 -14.28 -3.23 -8.64
C GLY A 62 -13.80 -2.82 -7.23
N GLY A 63 -12.79 -1.94 -7.13
CA GLY A 63 -12.08 -1.66 -5.88
C GLY A 63 -12.59 -0.47 -5.06
N LEU A 64 -13.37 0.44 -5.66
CA LEU A 64 -13.92 1.61 -4.93
C LEU A 64 -15.22 1.32 -4.18
N GLY A 65 -15.81 0.13 -4.36
CA GLY A 65 -17.10 -0.26 -3.75
C GLY A 65 -16.99 -1.22 -2.55
N ALA A 66 -15.88 -1.94 -2.42
CA ALA A 66 -15.65 -2.82 -1.28
C ALA A 66 -14.68 -2.13 -0.33
N ARG A 67 -15.24 -1.34 0.59
CA ARG A 67 -14.56 -0.97 1.84
C ARG A 67 -13.98 -2.28 2.41
N PRO A 68 -12.68 -2.38 2.71
CA PRO A 68 -12.21 -3.52 3.49
C PRO A 68 -13.11 -3.56 4.72
N GLU A 69 -13.81 -4.68 4.94
CA GLU A 69 -14.51 -4.85 6.21
C GLU A 69 -13.47 -4.58 7.27
N ASP A 70 -13.73 -3.57 8.11
CA ASP A 70 -12.85 -3.16 9.19
C ASP A 70 -12.64 -4.41 10.05
N GLU A 71 -11.59 -5.19 9.77
CA GLU A 71 -11.14 -6.25 10.65
C GLU A 71 -10.78 -5.54 11.94
N ASP A 72 -11.60 -5.76 12.96
CA ASP A 72 -11.49 -5.19 14.29
C ASP A 72 -10.10 -5.52 14.86
N HIS A 73 -9.12 -4.69 14.51
CA HIS A 73 -7.79 -4.70 15.09
C HIS A 73 -7.92 -4.00 16.44
N THR A 74 -8.65 -4.64 17.36
CA THR A 74 -8.60 -4.31 18.78
C THR A 74 -7.21 -4.70 19.29
N HIS A 75 -6.20 -3.89 18.99
CA HIS A 75 -4.98 -3.92 19.76
C HIS A 75 -5.35 -3.45 21.17
N PRO A 76 -5.18 -4.27 22.23
CA PRO A 76 -5.40 -3.78 23.57
C PRO A 76 -4.40 -2.64 23.79
N VAL A 77 -4.93 -1.44 23.96
CA VAL A 77 -4.13 -0.29 24.43
C VAL A 77 -3.66 -0.68 25.83
N VAL A 78 -2.41 -1.14 25.93
CA VAL A 78 -1.72 -1.19 27.22
C VAL A 78 -1.60 0.25 27.67
N ALA A 79 -2.39 0.61 28.69
CA ALA A 79 -2.22 1.86 29.40
C ALA A 79 -0.78 1.88 29.96
N PRO A 80 -0.05 2.99 29.86
CA PRO A 80 1.25 3.09 30.52
C PRO A 80 1.02 2.96 32.03
N ASP A 81 1.66 1.97 32.66
CA ASP A 81 1.67 1.80 34.10
C ASP A 81 2.15 3.11 34.75
N ALA A 82 1.23 3.78 35.44
CA ALA A 82 1.51 4.95 36.25
C ALA A 82 1.84 4.48 37.67
N ASP A 83 3.06 3.98 37.86
CA ASP A 83 3.62 3.73 39.19
C ASP A 83 4.89 4.57 39.38
N ASP A 84 4.75 5.66 40.15
CA ASP A 84 5.58 6.02 41.31
C ASP A 84 5.75 7.55 41.44
N ASP A 85 4.81 8.19 42.14
CA ASP A 85 5.11 9.39 42.93
C ASP A 85 4.21 9.39 44.17
N GLY A 86 4.85 9.24 45.33
CA GLY A 86 4.27 8.68 46.56
C GLY A 86 3.33 9.57 47.38
N PRO A 87 2.84 9.09 48.55
CA PRO A 87 2.03 9.91 49.42
C PRO A 87 2.89 10.70 50.42
N ALA A 88 2.79 12.03 50.33
CA ALA A 88 3.06 12.94 51.43
C ALA A 88 2.20 12.56 52.64
N SER A 89 2.83 12.22 53.76
CA SER A 89 2.15 12.11 55.06
C SER A 89 2.23 13.44 55.81
N ALA A 90 1.10 13.81 56.39
CA ALA A 90 0.81 15.01 57.16
C ALA A 90 1.53 15.10 58.51
#